data_AF-A0A7D5Z046-F1
#
_entry.id   AF-A0A7D5Z046-F1
#
_cell.length_a   1.000
_cell.length_b   1.000
_cell.length_c   1.000
_cell.angle_alpha   90.00
_cell.angle_beta   90.00
_cell.angle_gamma   90.00
#
_symmetry.space_group_name_H-M   'P 1'
#
loop_
_entity.id
_entity.type
_entity.pdbx_description
1 polymer ?
#
loop_
_entity_poly.entity_id
_entity_poly.type
_entity_poly.pdbx_seq_one_letter_code
_entity_poly.pdbx_strand_id
1 'polypeptide(L)'
;MQKLVKRTAQAQRQATRRARQQMEQDNIDNRMRNRQALRSAVYEIRQNLKDARQARREDWEMGPLAPKRDLGFNNYGAFKETVRQDWTNYGLHQARPQIIEHRCAWAGGVRQLNLAPQDRVVIMDGPDKGKIDRIKDVQAENGTVTLENRHRALSVGMFDNPARSQAMPISVGSIRLVYPLRNPETGVTKDVIISQLKAVPPNMQSSNMSLDRWQYGKKWDRLVAGLNVVIPWPEVQVPEFEATKADTVREQAEERTFYYGLLSPPMPDQVLDELRNKYSRFRTRHEPWYIQQKEMEEAGKKGRLEAIESMQTPLEEFHERQRELRDTQGEPELSEEMLEKIGEYMAKKKDAALHQAGVSEVSSPQAPVN
;
A
#
# COMPACT_ATOMS: atom_id res chain seq x y z
N MET A 1 -33.07 -15.10 -9.94
CA MET A 1 -31.66 -14.61 -10.14
C MET A 1 -30.89 -14.11 -8.90
N GLN A 2 -31.41 -13.21 -8.05
CA GLN A 2 -30.63 -12.59 -6.94
C GLN A 2 -29.93 -13.59 -6.00
N LYS A 3 -30.52 -14.77 -5.78
CA LYS A 3 -29.97 -15.84 -4.95
C LYS A 3 -28.65 -16.42 -5.49
N LEU A 4 -28.49 -16.50 -6.81
CA LEU A 4 -27.26 -16.97 -7.44
C LEU A 4 -26.12 -15.96 -7.25
N VAL A 5 -26.42 -14.66 -7.44
CA VAL A 5 -25.47 -13.57 -7.19
C VAL A 5 -25.08 -13.50 -5.71
N LYS A 6 -26.03 -13.68 -4.79
CA LYS A 6 -25.73 -13.75 -3.34
C LYS A 6 -24.78 -14.91 -3.02
N ARG A 7 -24.96 -16.07 -3.66
CA ARG A 7 -24.09 -17.25 -3.49
C ARG A 7 -22.65 -16.96 -3.95
N THR A 8 -22.49 -16.37 -5.13
CA THR A 8 -21.16 -16.05 -5.68
C THR A 8 -20.46 -15.00 -4.82
N ALA A 9 -21.17 -13.94 -4.42
CA ALA A 9 -20.67 -12.91 -3.53
C ALA A 9 -20.26 -13.46 -2.16
N GLN A 10 -21.03 -14.40 -1.60
CA GLN A 10 -20.68 -15.07 -0.35
C GLN A 10 -19.41 -15.91 -0.49
N ALA A 11 -19.27 -16.66 -1.59
CA ALA A 11 -18.06 -17.43 -1.87
C ALA A 11 -16.83 -16.53 -2.03
N GLN A 12 -16.98 -15.38 -2.72
CA GLN A 12 -15.91 -14.38 -2.86
C GLN A 12 -15.51 -13.82 -1.50
N ARG A 13 -16.48 -13.40 -0.69
CA ARG A 13 -16.21 -12.92 0.68
C ARG A 13 -15.46 -13.96 1.51
N GLN A 14 -15.88 -15.22 1.46
CA GLN A 14 -15.20 -16.30 2.18
C GLN A 14 -13.75 -16.51 1.70
N ALA A 15 -13.53 -16.55 0.38
CA ALA A 15 -12.20 -16.68 -0.19
C ALA A 15 -11.31 -15.47 0.16
N THR A 16 -11.83 -14.25 0.03
CA THR A 16 -11.09 -13.03 0.40
C THR A 16 -10.77 -12.98 1.90
N ARG A 17 -11.67 -13.46 2.77
CA ARG A 17 -11.43 -13.55 4.21
C ARG A 17 -10.29 -14.52 4.51
N ARG A 18 -10.31 -15.71 3.90
CA ARG A 18 -9.24 -16.71 4.07
C ARG A 18 -7.90 -16.18 3.55
N ALA A 19 -7.89 -15.58 2.38
CA ALA A 19 -6.68 -14.96 1.82
C ALA A 19 -6.15 -13.84 2.72
N ARG A 20 -7.02 -12.98 3.28
CA ARG A 20 -6.61 -11.97 4.26
C ARG A 20 -6.02 -12.58 5.52
N GLN A 21 -6.63 -13.63 6.07
CA GLN A 21 -6.11 -14.33 7.24
C GLN A 21 -4.73 -14.96 6.97
N GLN A 22 -4.54 -15.56 5.80
CA GLN A 22 -3.22 -16.09 5.38
C GLN A 22 -2.19 -14.97 5.23
N MET A 23 -2.53 -13.89 4.53
CA MET A 23 -1.63 -12.73 4.40
C MET A 23 -1.29 -12.12 5.76
N GLU A 24 -2.24 -12.06 6.69
CA GLU A 24 -1.99 -11.58 8.07
C GLU A 24 -1.02 -12.50 8.82
N GLN A 25 -1.18 -13.83 8.71
CA GLN A 25 -0.26 -14.80 9.29
C GLN A 25 1.14 -14.68 8.70
N ASP A 26 1.25 -14.64 7.37
CA ASP A 26 2.53 -14.46 6.66
C ASP A 26 3.21 -13.14 7.06
N ASN A 27 2.43 -12.06 7.22
CA ASN A 27 2.94 -10.77 7.67
C ASN A 27 3.44 -10.82 9.13
N ILE A 28 2.77 -11.55 10.02
CA ILE A 28 3.20 -11.75 11.40
C ILE A 28 4.51 -12.55 11.43
N ASP A 29 4.59 -13.64 10.68
CA ASP A 29 5.78 -14.49 10.60
C ASP A 29 6.97 -13.72 10.02
N ASN A 30 6.76 -12.98 8.93
CA ASN A 30 7.76 -12.10 8.34
C ASN A 30 8.22 -11.03 9.34
N ARG A 31 7.29 -10.41 10.08
CA ARG A 31 7.63 -9.42 11.12
C ARG A 31 8.45 -10.02 12.25
N MET A 32 8.16 -11.26 12.67
CA MET A 32 8.92 -11.95 13.72
C MET A 32 10.34 -12.31 13.24
N ARG A 33 10.47 -12.83 12.01
CA ARG A 33 11.79 -13.08 11.37
C ARG A 33 12.60 -11.79 11.25
N ASN A 34 11.99 -10.71 10.77
CA ASN A 34 12.63 -9.40 10.64
C ASN A 34 13.11 -8.87 12.00
N ARG A 35 12.29 -9.03 13.05
CA ARG A 35 12.65 -8.63 14.41
C ARG A 35 13.84 -9.43 14.94
N GLN A 36 13.88 -10.74 14.71
CA GLN A 36 14.99 -11.59 15.15
C GLN A 36 16.29 -11.23 14.43
N ALA A 37 16.24 -11.04 13.11
CA ALA A 37 17.40 -10.69 12.31
C ALA A 37 17.96 -9.29 12.69
N LEU A 38 17.07 -8.30 12.86
CA LEU A 38 17.47 -6.97 13.37
C LEU A 38 18.06 -7.04 14.79
N ARG A 39 17.53 -7.92 15.66
CA ARG A 39 18.06 -8.10 17.01
C ARG A 39 19.48 -8.68 16.97
N SER A 40 19.75 -9.64 16.09
CA SER A 40 21.10 -10.20 15.87
C SER A 40 22.07 -9.12 15.38
N ALA A 41 21.67 -8.36 14.34
CA ALA A 41 22.47 -7.26 13.80
C ALA A 41 22.80 -6.19 14.86
N VAL A 42 21.82 -5.78 15.66
CA VAL A 42 22.03 -4.79 16.74
C VAL A 42 22.90 -5.35 17.86
N TYR A 43 22.78 -6.66 18.16
CA TYR A 43 23.62 -7.32 19.14
C TYR A 43 25.09 -7.34 18.69
N GLU A 44 25.36 -7.70 17.43
CA GLU A 44 26.70 -7.64 16.84
C GLU A 44 27.30 -6.23 16.92
N ILE A 45 26.54 -5.20 16.55
CA ILE A 45 27.00 -3.80 16.65
C ILE A 45 27.36 -3.44 18.10
N ARG A 46 26.56 -3.86 19.09
CA ARG A 46 26.84 -3.61 20.50
C ARG A 46 28.09 -4.34 20.99
N GLN A 47 28.33 -5.57 20.53
CA GLN A 47 29.55 -6.30 20.86
C GLN A 47 30.76 -5.62 20.23
N ASN A 48 30.72 -5.29 18.94
CA ASN A 48 31.80 -4.57 18.28
C ASN A 48 32.13 -3.24 18.97
N LEU A 49 31.12 -2.52 19.49
CA LEU A 49 31.33 -1.28 20.26
C LEU A 49 32.00 -1.53 21.63
N LYS A 50 31.69 -2.64 22.30
CA LYS A 50 32.34 -3.02 23.56
C LYS A 50 33.79 -3.43 23.31
N ASP A 51 34.00 -4.28 22.31
CA ASP A 51 35.32 -4.78 21.91
C ASP A 51 36.22 -3.61 21.48
N ALA A 52 35.69 -2.63 20.74
CA ALA A 52 36.44 -1.44 20.35
C ALA A 52 36.85 -0.55 21.55
N ARG A 53 36.02 -0.47 22.60
CA ARG A 53 36.36 0.29 23.83
C ARG A 53 37.44 -0.42 24.62
N GLN A 54 37.34 -1.75 24.74
CA GLN A 54 38.35 -2.55 25.40
C GLN A 54 39.68 -2.48 24.65
N ALA A 55 39.65 -2.68 23.33
CA ALA A 55 40.83 -2.58 22.48
C ALA A 55 41.55 -1.23 22.64
N ARG A 56 40.80 -0.12 22.64
CA ARG A 56 41.38 1.22 22.86
C ARG A 56 42.08 1.34 24.21
N ARG A 57 41.52 0.75 25.27
CA ARG A 57 42.12 0.78 26.61
C ARG A 57 43.41 -0.04 26.65
N GLU A 58 43.37 -1.26 26.12
CA GLU A 58 44.53 -2.15 26.05
C GLU A 58 45.66 -1.53 25.22
N ASP A 59 45.33 -0.90 24.09
CA ASP A 59 46.32 -0.24 23.22
C ASP A 59 46.98 0.95 23.94
N TRP A 60 46.22 1.66 24.79
CA TRP A 60 46.75 2.75 25.62
C TRP A 60 47.65 2.24 26.76
N GLU A 61 47.25 1.18 27.45
CA GLU A 61 47.96 0.61 28.59
C GLU A 61 49.25 -0.11 28.18
N MET A 62 49.20 -0.86 27.07
CA MET A 62 50.31 -1.71 26.61
C MET A 62 51.30 -0.97 25.70
N GLY A 63 50.90 0.17 25.11
CA GLY A 63 51.74 0.98 24.23
C GLY A 63 52.41 0.15 23.12
N PRO A 64 53.74 -0.02 23.13
CA PRO A 64 54.45 -0.80 22.10
C PRO A 64 54.16 -2.31 22.16
N LEU A 65 53.62 -2.82 23.27
CA LEU A 65 53.26 -4.24 23.44
C LEU A 65 51.79 -4.52 23.08
N ALA A 66 51.10 -3.58 22.44
CA ALA A 66 49.70 -3.76 22.05
C ALA A 66 49.53 -4.99 21.13
N PRO A 67 48.53 -5.85 21.39
CA PRO A 67 48.34 -7.06 20.60
C PRO A 67 47.93 -6.72 19.17
N LYS A 68 48.59 -7.35 18.19
CA LYS A 68 48.18 -7.26 16.79
C LYS A 68 46.91 -8.09 16.59
N ARG A 69 45.76 -7.43 16.48
CA ARG A 69 44.45 -8.11 16.34
C ARG A 69 44.11 -8.49 14.89
N ASP A 70 44.69 -7.77 13.93
CA ASP A 70 44.53 -8.02 12.50
C ASP A 70 45.68 -8.89 11.96
N LEU A 71 45.63 -10.18 12.27
CA LEU A 71 46.64 -11.15 11.83
C LEU A 71 46.15 -12.03 10.66
N GLY A 72 45.09 -11.62 9.95
CA GLY A 72 44.56 -12.31 8.77
C GLY A 72 43.86 -13.65 9.01
N PHE A 73 44.14 -14.34 10.14
CA PHE A 73 43.42 -15.53 10.57
C PHE A 73 42.16 -15.22 11.41
N ASN A 74 42.05 -13.98 11.90
CA ASN A 74 40.89 -13.51 12.64
C ASN A 74 40.04 -12.60 11.75
N ASN A 75 38.72 -12.75 11.82
CA ASN A 75 37.74 -11.86 11.19
C ASN A 75 37.59 -10.55 11.99
N TYR A 76 38.71 -9.96 12.42
CA TYR A 76 38.71 -8.75 13.25
C TYR A 76 38.21 -7.55 12.46
N GLY A 77 37.24 -6.82 13.03
CA GLY A 77 36.63 -5.67 12.36
C GLY A 77 35.68 -6.00 11.20
N ALA A 78 35.57 -7.27 10.81
CA ALA A 78 34.62 -7.71 9.80
C ALA A 78 33.25 -7.99 10.44
N PHE A 79 32.17 -7.76 9.69
CA PHE A 79 30.82 -8.06 10.14
C PHE A 79 30.28 -9.33 9.48
N LYS A 80 29.47 -10.08 10.23
CA LYS A 80 28.94 -11.40 9.86
C LYS A 80 27.47 -11.35 9.49
N GLU A 81 26.70 -10.46 10.11
CA GLU A 81 25.26 -10.45 9.93
C GLU A 81 24.85 -9.94 8.54
N THR A 82 24.08 -10.73 7.79
CA THR A 82 23.66 -10.43 6.41
C THR A 82 22.78 -9.19 6.32
N VAL A 83 21.96 -8.93 7.35
CA VAL A 83 21.09 -7.74 7.43
C VAL A 83 21.89 -6.43 7.42
N ARG A 84 23.17 -6.46 7.79
CA ARG A 84 24.04 -5.30 7.70
C ARG A 84 24.60 -5.10 6.30
N GLN A 85 24.72 -6.18 5.51
CA GLN A 85 25.17 -6.13 4.11
C GLN A 85 24.04 -5.60 3.23
N ASP A 86 22.83 -6.09 3.46
CA ASP A 86 21.64 -5.70 2.73
C ASP A 86 20.46 -5.58 3.70
N TRP A 87 19.89 -4.38 3.78
CA TRP A 87 18.75 -4.11 4.65
C TRP A 87 17.46 -4.74 4.11
N THR A 88 17.41 -5.14 2.83
CA THR A 88 16.29 -5.87 2.23
C THR A 88 16.37 -7.37 2.50
N ASN A 89 17.58 -7.93 2.67
CA ASN A 89 17.86 -9.37 2.68
C ASN A 89 17.09 -10.10 1.57
N TYR A 90 17.33 -9.71 0.32
CA TYR A 90 16.64 -10.25 -0.86
C TYR A 90 15.10 -10.08 -0.81
N GLY A 91 14.63 -8.95 -0.28
CA GLY A 91 13.20 -8.62 -0.20
C GLY A 91 12.42 -9.25 0.96
N LEU A 92 13.09 -10.05 1.81
CA LEU A 92 12.46 -10.64 3.00
C LEU A 92 12.25 -9.62 4.13
N HIS A 93 13.14 -8.62 4.21
CA HIS A 93 13.08 -7.57 5.21
C HIS A 93 12.49 -6.28 4.63
N GLN A 94 11.30 -5.94 5.13
CA GLN A 94 10.66 -4.66 4.86
C GLN A 94 10.78 -3.75 6.08
N ALA A 95 11.39 -2.58 5.89
CA ALA A 95 11.40 -1.55 6.90
C ALA A 95 9.97 -0.99 7.10
N ARG A 96 9.72 -0.40 8.27
CA ARG A 96 8.43 0.25 8.52
C ARG A 96 8.23 1.41 7.53
N PRO A 97 7.05 1.56 6.92
CA PRO A 97 6.81 2.59 5.89
C PRO A 97 7.12 4.00 6.40
N GLN A 98 6.83 4.31 7.66
CA GLN A 98 7.12 5.62 8.25
C GLN A 98 8.63 5.94 8.23
N ILE A 99 9.48 4.93 8.47
CA ILE A 99 10.94 5.11 8.47
C ILE A 99 11.43 5.39 7.05
N ILE A 100 10.87 4.68 6.06
CA ILE A 100 11.23 4.86 4.64
C ILE A 100 10.81 6.24 4.17
N GLU A 101 9.60 6.68 4.53
CA GLU A 101 9.12 8.04 4.24
C GLU A 101 10.04 9.10 4.84
N HIS A 102 10.45 8.96 6.10
CA HIS A 102 11.41 9.88 6.73
C HIS A 102 12.77 9.90 6.03
N ARG A 103 13.29 8.75 5.60
CA ARG A 103 14.56 8.66 4.85
C ARG A 103 14.48 9.38 3.52
N CYS A 104 13.37 9.20 2.79
CA CYS A 104 13.17 9.75 1.44
C CYS A 104 12.55 11.15 1.42
N ALA A 105 12.17 11.72 2.58
CA ALA A 105 11.43 12.97 2.69
C ALA A 105 12.10 14.16 1.97
N TRP A 106 13.42 14.28 2.07
CA TRP A 106 14.15 15.38 1.43
C TRP A 106 14.25 15.22 -0.10
N ALA A 107 14.09 14.01 -0.62
CA ALA A 107 14.30 13.66 -2.02
C ALA A 107 12.98 13.38 -2.78
N GLY A 108 11.86 13.96 -2.32
CA GLY A 108 10.54 13.85 -2.98
C GLY A 108 9.61 12.76 -2.41
N GLY A 109 10.15 11.77 -1.69
CA GLY A 109 9.39 10.68 -1.08
C GLY A 109 9.59 9.31 -1.74
N VAL A 110 8.88 8.29 -1.25
CA VAL A 110 9.11 6.88 -1.64
C VAL A 110 8.69 6.58 -3.08
N ARG A 111 7.53 7.09 -3.50
CA ARG A 111 6.96 6.85 -4.84
C ARG A 111 7.66 7.66 -5.94
N GLN A 112 8.08 8.87 -5.60
CA GLN A 112 8.69 9.83 -6.53
C GLN A 112 10.07 10.25 -6.03
N LEU A 113 10.95 9.26 -5.87
CA LEU A 113 12.31 9.48 -5.40
C LEU A 113 13.13 10.19 -6.48
N ASN A 114 13.77 11.32 -6.13
CA ASN A 114 14.52 12.20 -7.01
C ASN A 114 16.04 11.89 -7.11
N LEU A 115 16.40 10.62 -6.92
CA LEU A 115 17.78 10.13 -6.99
C LEU A 115 17.86 9.00 -8.02
N ALA A 116 18.93 9.01 -8.80
CA ALA A 116 19.24 7.98 -9.78
C ALA A 116 20.68 7.47 -9.61
N PRO A 117 20.99 6.26 -10.13
CA PRO A 117 22.36 5.84 -10.35
C PRO A 117 23.17 6.92 -11.08
N GLN A 118 24.47 6.99 -10.81
CA GLN A 118 25.45 7.97 -11.31
C GLN A 118 25.33 9.41 -10.76
N ASP A 119 24.28 9.74 -10.00
CA ASP A 119 24.21 11.04 -9.33
C ASP A 119 25.37 11.22 -8.34
N ARG A 120 25.95 12.43 -8.30
CA ARG A 120 26.99 12.81 -7.34
C ARG A 120 26.34 13.17 -6.01
N VAL A 121 26.75 12.51 -4.94
CA VAL A 121 26.19 12.74 -3.60
C VAL A 121 27.29 12.96 -2.58
N VAL A 122 26.98 13.78 -1.57
CA VAL A 122 27.81 13.98 -0.39
C VAL A 122 27.24 13.20 0.78
N ILE A 123 28.12 12.57 1.54
CA ILE A 123 27.78 11.84 2.77
C ILE A 123 27.71 12.84 3.93
N MET A 124 26.57 12.88 4.63
CA MET A 124 26.36 13.79 5.77
C MET A 124 26.70 13.17 7.11
N ASP A 125 26.57 11.85 7.24
CA ASP A 125 26.72 11.12 8.50
C ASP A 125 27.64 9.89 8.34
N GLY A 126 28.26 9.48 9.45
CA GLY A 126 29.14 8.30 9.51
C GLY A 126 30.63 8.61 9.29
N PRO A 127 31.48 7.57 9.18
CA PRO A 127 32.94 7.71 9.10
C PRO A 127 33.42 8.49 7.86
N ASP A 128 32.67 8.41 6.76
CA ASP A 128 32.99 9.06 5.49
C ASP A 128 32.29 10.42 5.30
N LYS A 129 31.89 11.08 6.39
CA LYS A 129 31.23 12.38 6.38
C LYS A 129 32.04 13.44 5.60
N GLY A 130 31.36 14.19 4.75
CA GLY A 130 31.92 15.26 3.91
C GLY A 130 32.55 14.77 2.61
N LYS A 131 32.68 13.45 2.40
CA LYS A 131 33.19 12.90 1.14
C LYS A 131 32.08 12.85 0.10
N ILE A 132 32.47 13.08 -1.15
CA ILE A 132 31.60 13.00 -2.33
C ILE A 132 31.88 11.67 -3.04
N ASP A 133 30.81 11.00 -3.49
CA ASP A 133 30.87 9.80 -4.31
C ASP A 133 29.70 9.74 -5.30
N ARG A 134 29.71 8.76 -6.20
CA ARG A 134 28.59 8.49 -7.11
C ARG A 134 27.72 7.36 -6.60
N ILE A 135 26.43 7.47 -6.88
CA ILE A 135 25.47 6.40 -6.59
C ILE A 135 25.67 5.25 -7.56
N LYS A 136 25.84 4.03 -7.04
CA LYS A 136 25.87 2.80 -7.84
C LYS A 136 24.45 2.26 -8.07
N ASP A 137 23.68 2.10 -7.01
CA ASP A 137 22.33 1.54 -7.06
C ASP A 137 21.41 2.20 -6.01
N VAL A 138 20.12 2.32 -6.34
CA VAL A 138 19.10 2.98 -5.54
C VAL A 138 17.96 2.00 -5.23
N GLN A 139 17.87 1.61 -3.95
CA GLN A 139 16.79 0.78 -3.44
C GLN A 139 15.68 1.64 -2.86
N ALA A 140 14.73 2.05 -3.72
CA ALA A 140 13.63 2.93 -3.34
C ALA A 140 12.72 2.33 -2.25
N GLU A 141 12.54 1.00 -2.25
CA GLU A 141 11.66 0.29 -1.31
C GLU A 141 12.10 0.44 0.14
N ASN A 142 13.41 0.48 0.41
CA ASN A 142 13.97 0.59 1.76
C ASN A 142 14.54 1.97 2.08
N GLY A 143 14.56 2.87 1.09
CA GLY A 143 15.18 4.19 1.21
C GLY A 143 16.68 4.09 1.45
N THR A 144 17.34 3.17 0.73
CA THR A 144 18.77 2.90 0.80
C THR A 144 19.45 3.12 -0.55
N VAL A 145 20.72 3.48 -0.50
CA VAL A 145 21.57 3.73 -1.67
C VAL A 145 22.88 3.02 -1.45
N THR A 146 23.47 2.46 -2.51
CA THR A 146 24.84 1.96 -2.47
C THR A 146 25.73 2.90 -3.29
N LEU A 147 26.93 3.17 -2.77
CA LEU A 147 27.91 4.03 -3.41
C LEU A 147 28.95 3.18 -4.14
N GLU A 148 29.62 3.75 -5.14
CA GLU A 148 30.62 3.03 -5.94
C GLU A 148 31.90 2.72 -5.15
N ASN A 149 32.45 3.72 -4.46
CA ASN A 149 33.81 3.66 -3.90
C ASN A 149 33.86 3.84 -2.38
N ARG A 150 32.93 4.60 -1.81
CA ARG A 150 32.88 4.98 -0.39
C ARG A 150 31.89 4.13 0.40
N HIS A 151 31.94 4.25 1.73
CA HIS A 151 31.09 3.49 2.64
C HIS A 151 31.18 1.97 2.44
N ARG A 152 32.43 1.48 2.34
CA ARG A 152 32.73 0.05 2.20
C ARG A 152 33.15 -0.53 3.54
N ALA A 153 32.79 -1.77 3.79
CA ALA A 153 33.19 -2.51 4.98
C ALA A 153 33.55 -3.96 4.63
N LEU A 154 34.33 -4.60 5.50
CA LEU A 154 34.72 -6.00 5.36
C LEU A 154 33.57 -6.89 5.83
N SER A 155 33.02 -7.68 4.93
CA SER A 155 31.96 -8.64 5.25
C SER A 155 32.48 -10.07 5.17
N VAL A 156 32.08 -10.92 6.13
CA VAL A 156 32.37 -12.35 6.12
C VAL A 156 31.20 -13.06 5.44
N GLY A 157 31.50 -13.98 4.52
CA GLY A 157 30.45 -14.78 3.85
C GLY A 157 29.88 -15.86 4.76
N MET A 158 28.70 -16.38 4.41
CA MET A 158 27.98 -17.41 5.20
C MET A 158 28.73 -18.75 5.34
N PHE A 159 29.74 -19.02 4.49
CA PHE A 159 30.46 -20.29 4.39
C PHE A 159 31.96 -20.17 4.75
N ASP A 160 32.29 -19.40 5.80
CA ASP A 160 33.68 -19.14 6.22
C ASP A 160 34.60 -18.63 5.10
N ASN A 161 34.00 -17.97 4.10
CA ASN A 161 34.74 -17.31 3.04
C ASN A 161 35.58 -16.18 3.63
N PRO A 162 36.79 -15.92 3.08
CA PRO A 162 37.63 -14.82 3.54
C PRO A 162 36.87 -13.50 3.41
N ALA A 163 37.12 -12.59 4.36
CA ALA A 163 36.45 -11.31 4.41
C ALA A 163 36.68 -10.52 3.11
N ARG A 164 35.61 -9.92 2.56
CA ARG A 164 35.66 -9.14 1.31
C ARG A 164 35.17 -7.73 1.54
N SER A 165 35.79 -6.75 0.89
CA SER A 165 35.33 -5.37 0.92
C SER A 165 34.09 -5.20 0.04
N GLN A 166 32.95 -4.94 0.67
CA GLN A 166 31.68 -4.70 -0.01
C GLN A 166 31.12 -3.31 0.33
N ALA A 167 30.42 -2.70 -0.63
CA ALA A 167 29.72 -1.44 -0.40
C ALA A 167 28.52 -1.69 0.52
N MET A 168 28.42 -0.92 1.60
CA MET A 168 27.29 -0.99 2.51
C MET A 168 26.15 -0.07 2.03
N PRO A 169 24.88 -0.45 2.28
CA PRO A 169 23.75 0.42 2.01
C PRO A 169 23.76 1.59 3.00
N ILE A 170 23.76 2.81 2.46
CA ILE A 170 23.58 4.04 3.22
C ILE A 170 22.13 4.52 3.10
N SER A 171 21.60 5.14 4.16
CA SER A 171 20.24 5.68 4.09
C SER A 171 20.17 6.90 3.16
N VAL A 172 19.07 7.06 2.43
CA VAL A 172 18.82 8.28 1.63
C VAL A 172 18.87 9.53 2.52
N GLY A 173 18.42 9.43 3.78
CA GLY A 173 18.43 10.55 4.73
C GLY A 173 19.82 11.08 5.09
N SER A 174 20.86 10.24 5.02
CA SER A 174 22.25 10.57 5.37
C SER A 174 23.11 11.03 4.19
N ILE A 175 22.51 11.22 3.01
CA ILE A 175 23.20 11.73 1.81
C ILE A 175 22.48 12.96 1.26
N ARG A 176 23.19 13.81 0.52
CA ARG A 176 22.61 14.94 -0.23
C ARG A 176 23.15 15.00 -1.65
N LEU A 177 22.33 15.45 -2.59
CA LEU A 177 22.72 15.60 -3.99
C LEU A 177 23.71 16.77 -4.13
N VAL A 178 24.78 16.57 -4.88
CA VAL A 178 25.74 17.61 -5.25
C VAL A 178 25.58 17.88 -6.73
N TYR A 179 25.28 19.12 -7.08
CA TYR A 179 25.11 19.51 -8.47
C TYR A 179 25.72 20.90 -8.73
N PRO A 180 26.43 21.09 -9.86
CA PRO A 180 26.96 22.39 -10.23
C PRO A 180 25.81 23.34 -10.61
N LEU A 181 25.65 24.41 -9.85
CA LEU A 181 24.68 25.47 -10.15
C LEU A 181 25.41 26.75 -10.55
N ARG A 182 24.87 27.45 -11.55
CA ARG A 182 25.34 28.77 -11.96
C ARG A 182 24.64 29.82 -11.11
N ASN A 183 25.42 30.64 -10.41
CA ASN A 183 24.86 31.77 -9.67
C ASN A 183 24.39 32.84 -10.68
N PRO A 184 23.14 33.34 -10.60
CA PRO A 184 22.62 34.35 -11.53
C PRO A 184 23.39 35.68 -11.49
N GLU A 185 23.90 36.09 -10.33
CA GLU A 185 24.54 37.41 -10.17
C GLU A 185 26.00 37.42 -10.64
N THR A 186 26.74 36.36 -10.31
CA THR A 186 28.19 36.27 -10.59
C THR A 186 28.49 35.49 -11.86
N GLY A 187 27.54 34.71 -12.37
CA GLY A 187 27.71 33.85 -13.53
C GLY A 187 28.65 32.66 -13.33
N VAL A 188 29.26 32.50 -12.16
CA VAL A 188 30.20 31.43 -11.82
C VAL A 188 29.45 30.15 -11.46
N THR A 189 29.86 29.02 -12.04
CA THR A 189 29.35 27.68 -11.69
C THR A 189 30.10 27.12 -10.50
N LYS A 190 29.37 26.74 -9.44
CA LYS A 190 29.93 26.11 -8.24
C LYS A 190 29.16 24.85 -7.91
N ASP A 191 29.85 23.84 -7.38
CA ASP A 191 29.21 22.65 -6.82
C ASP A 191 28.45 23.05 -5.54
N VAL A 192 27.14 22.80 -5.54
CA VAL A 192 26.24 23.12 -4.41
C VAL A 192 25.66 21.84 -3.86
N ILE A 193 25.57 21.77 -2.53
CA ILE A 193 24.86 20.71 -1.81
C ILE A 193 23.37 21.07 -1.76
N ILE A 194 22.53 20.22 -2.34
CA ILE A 194 21.10 20.44 -2.40
C ILE A 194 20.44 19.89 -1.15
N SER A 195 19.74 20.75 -0.43
CA SER A 195 19.06 20.40 0.81
C SER A 195 17.78 19.59 0.59
N GLN A 196 16.97 19.98 -0.39
CA GLN A 196 15.65 19.40 -0.67
C GLN A 196 15.33 19.40 -2.16
N LEU A 197 14.74 18.28 -2.62
CA LEU A 197 14.25 18.07 -3.97
C LEU A 197 12.75 17.74 -3.92
N LYS A 198 11.98 18.40 -4.78
CA LYS A 198 10.56 18.10 -5.00
C LYS A 198 10.36 17.54 -6.41
N ALA A 199 9.45 16.58 -6.52
CA ALA A 199 9.05 16.04 -7.82
C ALA A 199 8.01 16.99 -8.45
N VAL A 200 8.24 17.36 -9.71
CA VAL A 200 7.28 18.10 -10.54
C VAL A 200 6.60 17.10 -11.47
N PRO A 201 5.26 17.14 -11.63
CA PRO A 201 4.54 16.20 -12.47
C PRO A 201 5.15 16.03 -13.87
N PRO A 202 4.98 14.84 -14.48
CA PRO A 202 5.56 14.54 -15.77
C PRO A 202 5.08 15.51 -16.84
N ASN A 203 6.02 16.16 -17.53
CA ASN A 203 5.74 17.05 -18.65
C ASN A 203 6.66 16.72 -19.82
N MET A 204 6.09 16.36 -20.97
CA MET A 204 6.85 16.02 -22.17
C MET A 204 7.45 17.26 -22.85
N GLN A 205 6.94 18.45 -22.56
CA GLN A 205 7.43 19.72 -23.10
C GLN A 205 8.60 20.30 -22.30
N SER A 206 9.05 19.65 -21.22
CA SER A 206 10.17 20.18 -20.44
C SER A 206 11.48 20.00 -21.19
N SER A 207 12.38 20.98 -21.08
CA SER A 207 13.67 20.99 -21.80
C SER A 207 14.56 19.80 -21.49
N ASN A 208 14.34 19.16 -20.34
CA ASN A 208 15.16 18.05 -19.83
C ASN A 208 14.50 16.68 -20.09
N MET A 209 13.38 16.63 -20.81
CA MET A 209 12.66 15.40 -21.12
C MET A 209 13.06 14.87 -22.50
N SER A 210 13.71 13.70 -22.53
CA SER A 210 13.97 12.95 -23.77
C SER A 210 12.96 11.81 -23.94
N LEU A 211 12.81 11.30 -25.17
CA LEU A 211 11.98 10.14 -25.47
C LEU A 211 12.47 8.88 -24.72
N ASP A 212 13.79 8.67 -24.68
CA ASP A 212 14.39 7.52 -23.98
C ASP A 212 14.09 7.56 -22.49
N ARG A 213 14.19 8.75 -21.87
CA ARG A 213 13.82 8.96 -20.47
C ARG A 213 12.33 8.73 -20.25
N TRP A 214 11.46 9.11 -21.19
CA TRP A 214 10.03 8.88 -21.08
C TRP A 214 9.67 7.39 -21.08
N GLN A 215 10.38 6.59 -21.86
CA GLN A 215 10.11 5.16 -22.00
C GLN A 215 10.78 4.32 -20.89
N TYR A 216 12.05 4.60 -20.57
CA TYR A 216 12.87 3.76 -19.69
C TYR A 216 13.25 4.43 -18.35
N GLY A 217 13.10 5.75 -18.24
CA GLY A 217 13.57 6.55 -17.11
C GLY A 217 12.48 7.06 -16.17
N LYS A 218 12.85 8.07 -15.36
CA LYS A 218 11.93 8.76 -14.46
C LYS A 218 11.18 9.87 -15.20
N LYS A 219 9.85 9.80 -15.20
CA LYS A 219 8.99 10.70 -15.98
C LYS A 219 8.78 12.09 -15.35
N TRP A 220 9.08 12.27 -14.07
CA TRP A 220 8.92 13.55 -13.37
C TRP A 220 10.23 14.31 -13.29
N ASP A 221 10.18 15.63 -13.24
CA ASP A 221 11.36 16.48 -13.09
C ASP A 221 11.72 16.69 -11.61
N ARG A 222 13.01 16.80 -11.31
CA ARG A 222 13.52 17.07 -9.97
C ARG A 222 13.80 18.57 -9.82
N LEU A 223 13.06 19.21 -8.93
CA LEU A 223 13.13 20.65 -8.69
C LEU A 223 13.75 20.94 -7.32
N VAL A 224 14.73 21.84 -7.29
CA VAL A 224 15.32 22.34 -6.05
C VAL A 224 14.33 23.28 -5.37
N ALA A 225 13.91 22.93 -4.15
CA ALA A 225 12.99 23.77 -3.40
C ALA A 225 13.61 25.14 -3.09
N GLY A 226 12.86 26.22 -3.31
CA GLY A 226 13.29 27.60 -3.06
C GLY A 226 13.93 28.28 -4.28
N LEU A 227 14.82 27.59 -5.00
CA LEU A 227 15.46 28.13 -6.21
C LEU A 227 14.63 27.90 -7.48
N ASN A 228 13.68 26.96 -7.46
CA ASN A 228 12.86 26.55 -8.61
C ASN A 228 13.68 26.15 -9.84
N VAL A 229 14.93 25.73 -9.63
CA VAL A 229 15.80 25.21 -10.68
C VAL A 229 15.52 23.73 -10.86
N VAL A 230 15.25 23.33 -12.09
CA VAL A 230 15.11 21.92 -12.47
C VAL A 230 16.49 21.35 -12.73
N ILE A 231 16.82 20.25 -12.04
CA ILE A 231 18.05 19.51 -12.26
C ILE A 231 17.75 18.40 -13.27
N PRO A 232 18.49 18.29 -14.38
CA PRO A 232 18.30 17.21 -15.33
C PRO A 232 18.65 15.87 -14.68
N TRP A 233 17.96 14.81 -15.06
CA TRP A 233 18.35 13.46 -14.65
C TRP A 233 19.66 13.04 -15.34
N PRO A 234 20.44 12.12 -14.76
CA PRO A 234 21.53 11.49 -15.49
C PRO A 234 21.01 10.76 -16.73
N GLU A 235 21.87 10.59 -17.73
CA GLU A 235 21.53 9.91 -18.98
C GLU A 235 21.12 8.46 -18.71
N VAL A 236 19.99 8.05 -19.28
CA VAL A 236 19.45 6.70 -19.12
C VAL A 236 20.09 5.82 -20.19
N GLN A 237 20.77 4.75 -19.74
CA GLN A 237 21.22 3.71 -20.66
C GLN A 237 19.99 2.92 -21.13
N VAL A 238 19.68 2.98 -22.42
CA VAL A 238 18.62 2.19 -23.02
C VAL A 238 19.02 0.71 -22.91
N PRO A 239 18.18 -0.14 -22.31
CA PRO A 239 18.47 -1.57 -22.27
C PRO A 239 18.58 -2.11 -23.70
N GLU A 240 19.68 -2.79 -24.00
CA GLU A 240 19.84 -3.48 -25.27
C GLU A 240 18.98 -4.74 -25.24
N PHE A 241 17.93 -4.78 -26.07
CA PHE A 241 17.09 -5.95 -26.22
C PHE A 241 17.60 -6.77 -27.41
N GLU A 242 18.31 -7.85 -27.11
CA GLU A 242 18.73 -8.81 -28.12
C GLU A 242 17.55 -9.74 -28.47
N ALA A 243 17.30 -9.90 -29.77
CA ALA A 243 16.32 -10.87 -30.24
C ALA A 243 16.92 -12.28 -30.10
N THR A 244 16.34 -13.07 -29.20
CA THR A 244 16.69 -14.47 -29.04
C THR A 244 15.94 -15.34 -30.04
N LYS A 245 16.43 -16.55 -30.30
CA LYS A 245 15.75 -17.50 -31.21
C LYS A 245 14.37 -17.96 -30.71
N ALA A 246 14.10 -17.77 -29.42
CA ALA A 246 12.81 -18.10 -28.81
C ALA A 246 11.77 -16.96 -29.00
N ASP A 247 12.22 -15.77 -29.37
CA ASP A 247 11.34 -14.63 -29.58
C ASP A 247 10.63 -14.73 -30.93
N THR A 248 9.41 -14.23 -30.99
CA THR A 248 8.64 -14.16 -32.23
C THR A 248 9.17 -13.02 -33.10
N VAL A 249 9.27 -13.28 -34.41
CA VAL A 249 9.62 -12.24 -35.38
C VAL A 249 8.50 -11.22 -35.42
N ARG A 250 8.87 -9.94 -35.54
CA ARG A 250 7.92 -8.81 -35.56
C ARG A 250 6.77 -9.01 -36.54
N GLU A 251 7.06 -9.51 -37.74
CA GLU A 251 6.06 -9.78 -38.78
C GLU A 251 4.97 -10.76 -38.30
N GLN A 252 5.35 -11.82 -37.59
CA GLN A 252 4.41 -12.80 -37.03
C GLN A 252 3.63 -12.22 -35.84
N ALA A 253 4.26 -11.37 -35.04
CA ALA A 253 3.62 -10.74 -33.88
C ALA A 253 2.59 -9.67 -34.29
N GLU A 254 2.85 -8.95 -35.38
CA GLU A 254 1.95 -7.90 -35.90
C GLU A 254 0.89 -8.45 -36.87
N GLU A 255 0.99 -9.73 -37.27
CA GLU A 255 0.02 -10.37 -38.16
C GLU A 255 -1.37 -10.46 -37.51
N ARG A 256 -2.33 -9.73 -38.09
CA ARG A 256 -3.70 -9.67 -37.56
C ARG A 256 -4.54 -10.85 -38.07
N THR A 257 -4.43 -11.99 -37.39
CA THR A 257 -5.12 -13.24 -37.77
C THR A 257 -6.52 -13.40 -37.16
N PHE A 258 -6.88 -12.64 -36.13
CA PHE A 258 -8.17 -12.76 -35.46
C PHE A 258 -9.29 -12.00 -36.19
N TYR A 259 -10.34 -12.72 -36.60
CA TYR A 259 -11.53 -12.18 -37.25
C TYR A 259 -12.76 -12.29 -36.34
N TYR A 260 -13.59 -11.25 -36.33
CA TYR A 260 -14.82 -11.22 -35.53
C TYR A 260 -15.96 -11.98 -36.22
N GLY A 261 -16.16 -13.24 -35.84
CA GLY A 261 -17.34 -14.02 -36.23
C GLY A 261 -18.51 -13.78 -35.28
N LEU A 262 -19.72 -13.58 -35.83
CA LEU A 262 -20.96 -13.49 -35.04
C LEU A 262 -21.70 -14.84 -34.99
N LEU A 263 -21.65 -15.61 -36.08
CA LEU A 263 -22.37 -16.89 -36.23
C LEU A 263 -21.58 -18.08 -35.65
N SER A 264 -20.27 -18.00 -35.64
CA SER A 264 -19.38 -19.02 -35.07
C SER A 264 -18.65 -18.44 -33.86
N PRO A 265 -18.53 -19.20 -32.76
CA PRO A 265 -17.70 -18.78 -31.64
C PRO A 265 -16.23 -18.72 -32.08
N PRO A 266 -15.41 -17.85 -31.45
CA PRO A 266 -14.00 -17.70 -31.81
C PRO A 266 -13.15 -18.94 -31.50
N MET A 267 -13.64 -19.84 -30.66
CA MET A 267 -13.00 -21.09 -30.27
C MET A 267 -14.08 -22.17 -30.12
N PRO A 268 -13.74 -23.46 -30.24
CA PRO A 268 -14.68 -24.55 -30.00
C PRO A 268 -15.24 -24.53 -28.58
N ASP A 269 -16.52 -24.92 -28.42
CA ASP A 269 -17.22 -24.88 -27.13
C ASP A 269 -16.55 -25.74 -26.05
N GLN A 270 -15.84 -26.80 -26.43
CA GLN A 270 -15.11 -27.67 -25.49
C GLN A 270 -14.03 -26.90 -24.72
N VAL A 271 -13.40 -25.91 -25.34
CA VAL A 271 -12.36 -25.07 -24.73
C VAL A 271 -12.95 -24.18 -23.62
N LEU A 272 -14.25 -23.86 -23.68
CA LEU A 272 -14.89 -23.06 -22.62
C LEU A 272 -14.90 -23.78 -21.27
N ASP A 273 -14.97 -25.11 -21.26
CA ASP A 273 -14.95 -25.89 -20.02
C ASP A 273 -13.52 -26.04 -19.46
N GLU A 274 -12.48 -25.83 -20.28
CA GLU A 274 -11.08 -25.75 -19.85
C GLU A 274 -10.74 -24.36 -19.28
N LEU A 275 -11.15 -23.30 -19.98
CA LEU A 275 -10.90 -21.91 -19.55
C LEU A 275 -11.60 -21.55 -18.24
N ARG A 276 -12.75 -22.19 -17.97
CA ARG A 276 -13.48 -22.00 -16.73
C ARG A 276 -14.11 -23.29 -16.24
N ASN A 277 -14.07 -23.49 -14.94
CA ASN A 277 -14.82 -24.59 -14.34
C ASN A 277 -16.34 -24.33 -14.47
N LYS A 278 -17.01 -25.15 -15.28
CA LYS A 278 -18.47 -25.16 -15.54
C LYS A 278 -19.33 -25.19 -14.27
N TYR A 279 -18.86 -25.87 -13.23
CA TYR A 279 -19.55 -26.08 -11.96
C TYR A 279 -19.02 -25.19 -10.83
N SER A 280 -18.21 -24.18 -11.16
CA SER A 280 -17.67 -23.25 -10.18
C SER A 280 -18.77 -22.49 -9.42
N ARG A 281 -18.60 -22.37 -8.10
CA ARG A 281 -19.45 -21.54 -7.23
C ARG A 281 -19.34 -20.05 -7.54
N PHE A 282 -18.32 -19.63 -8.30
CA PHE A 282 -18.09 -18.26 -8.75
C PHE A 282 -18.69 -17.99 -10.14
N ARG A 283 -19.36 -18.96 -10.77
CA ARG A 283 -20.02 -18.78 -12.06
C ARG A 283 -21.12 -17.71 -11.95
N THR A 284 -21.04 -16.69 -12.80
CA THR A 284 -22.03 -15.61 -12.90
C THR A 284 -22.84 -15.67 -14.20
N ARG A 285 -22.24 -16.17 -15.28
CA ARG A 285 -22.89 -16.34 -16.60
C ARG A 285 -23.53 -17.72 -16.70
N HIS A 286 -24.85 -17.77 -16.58
CA HIS A 286 -25.67 -18.98 -16.61
C HIS A 286 -26.50 -19.06 -17.88
N GLU A 287 -26.81 -20.30 -18.31
CA GLU A 287 -27.72 -20.52 -19.44
C GLU A 287 -29.17 -20.18 -19.08
N PRO A 288 -30.01 -19.76 -20.03
CA PRO A 288 -31.42 -19.44 -19.77
C PRO A 288 -32.20 -20.59 -19.14
N TRP A 289 -31.98 -21.82 -19.61
CA TRP A 289 -32.66 -23.01 -19.07
C TRP A 289 -32.34 -23.24 -17.58
N TYR A 290 -31.10 -22.96 -17.15
CA TYR A 290 -30.68 -23.13 -15.77
C TYR A 290 -31.32 -22.08 -14.86
N ILE A 291 -31.48 -20.86 -15.37
CA ILE A 291 -32.16 -19.76 -14.67
C ILE A 291 -33.63 -20.11 -14.49
N GLN A 292 -34.30 -20.54 -15.57
CA GLN A 292 -35.70 -20.98 -15.53
C GLN A 292 -35.89 -22.13 -14.54
N GLN A 293 -35.03 -23.15 -14.57
CA GLN A 293 -35.09 -24.26 -13.61
C GLN A 293 -34.98 -23.77 -12.15
N LYS A 294 -34.11 -22.80 -11.89
CA LYS A 294 -33.96 -22.22 -10.54
C LYS A 294 -35.13 -21.34 -10.13
N GLU A 295 -35.77 -20.67 -11.07
CA GLU A 295 -36.96 -19.86 -10.82
C GLU A 295 -38.18 -20.74 -10.57
N MET A 296 -38.33 -21.84 -11.32
CA MET A 296 -39.34 -22.87 -11.05
C MET A 296 -39.15 -23.55 -9.70
N GLU A 297 -37.91 -23.79 -9.26
CA GLU A 297 -37.62 -24.32 -7.92
C GLU A 297 -38.06 -23.37 -6.80
N GLU A 298 -37.89 -22.04 -6.99
CA GLU A 298 -38.35 -21.05 -6.02
C GLU A 298 -39.89 -20.87 -6.08
N ALA A 299 -40.48 -20.89 -7.27
CA ALA A 299 -41.93 -20.85 -7.45
C ALA A 299 -42.61 -22.07 -6.81
N GLY A 300 -42.06 -23.27 -7.00
CA GLY A 300 -42.58 -24.49 -6.37
C GLY A 300 -42.46 -24.46 -4.83
N LYS A 301 -41.44 -23.80 -4.28
CA LYS A 301 -41.34 -23.58 -2.82
C LYS A 301 -42.41 -22.60 -2.32
N LYS A 302 -42.69 -21.54 -3.07
CA LYS A 302 -43.79 -20.61 -2.76
C LYS A 302 -45.16 -21.29 -2.88
N GLY A 303 -45.39 -22.02 -3.97
CA GLY A 303 -46.63 -22.78 -4.16
C GLY A 303 -46.87 -23.84 -3.08
N ARG A 304 -45.81 -24.40 -2.46
CA ARG A 304 -45.96 -25.25 -1.28
C ARG A 304 -46.42 -24.48 -0.04
N LEU A 305 -45.98 -23.24 0.13
CA LEU A 305 -46.46 -22.38 1.23
C LEU A 305 -47.92 -21.97 0.97
N GLU A 306 -48.26 -21.59 -0.26
CA GLU A 306 -49.64 -21.28 -0.68
C GLU A 306 -50.57 -22.50 -0.53
N ALA A 307 -50.08 -23.72 -0.81
CA ALA A 307 -50.83 -24.95 -0.56
C ALA A 307 -51.08 -25.20 0.93
N ILE A 308 -50.17 -24.77 1.81
CA ILE A 308 -50.39 -24.83 3.26
C ILE A 308 -51.43 -23.78 3.68
N GLU A 309 -51.42 -22.59 3.06
CA GLU A 309 -52.45 -21.56 3.27
C GLU A 309 -53.84 -22.08 2.86
N SER A 310 -53.94 -22.90 1.80
CA SER A 310 -55.22 -23.53 1.40
C SER A 310 -55.77 -24.57 2.39
N MET A 311 -54.97 -24.97 3.40
CA MET A 311 -55.39 -25.88 4.47
C MET A 311 -55.73 -25.16 5.78
N GLN A 312 -55.86 -23.83 5.75
CA GLN A 312 -56.26 -23.05 6.92
C GLN A 312 -57.66 -23.41 7.41
N THR A 313 -57.89 -23.23 8.71
CA THR A 313 -59.21 -23.38 9.30
C THR A 313 -60.09 -22.15 9.01
N PRO A 314 -61.42 -22.28 8.97
CA PRO A 314 -62.32 -21.15 8.70
C PRO A 314 -62.16 -19.97 9.67
N LEU A 315 -61.72 -20.24 10.91
CA LEU A 315 -61.46 -19.21 11.92
C LEU A 315 -60.17 -18.43 11.63
N GLU A 316 -59.15 -19.09 11.08
CA GLU A 316 -57.90 -18.47 10.64
C GLU A 316 -58.14 -17.57 9.42
N GLU A 317 -58.90 -18.05 8.42
CA GLU A 317 -59.29 -17.24 7.25
C GLU A 317 -60.06 -15.98 7.67
N PHE A 318 -60.97 -16.11 8.65
CA PHE A 318 -61.71 -14.98 9.19
C PHE A 318 -60.79 -13.94 9.87
N HIS A 319 -59.80 -14.41 10.64
CA HIS A 319 -58.80 -13.55 11.27
C HIS A 319 -57.85 -12.88 10.27
N GLU A 320 -57.52 -13.53 9.14
CA GLU A 320 -56.75 -12.91 8.06
C GLU A 320 -57.54 -11.83 7.35
N ARG A 321 -58.80 -12.08 6.98
CA ARG A 321 -59.68 -11.06 6.39
C ARG A 321 -59.88 -9.86 7.31
N GLN A 322 -60.03 -10.08 8.61
CA GLN A 322 -60.13 -8.99 9.59
C GLN A 322 -58.83 -8.19 9.70
N ARG A 323 -57.66 -8.81 9.49
CA ARG A 323 -56.37 -8.11 9.45
C ARG A 323 -56.24 -7.28 8.18
N GLU A 324 -56.56 -7.84 7.02
CA GLU A 324 -56.59 -7.09 5.75
C GLU A 324 -57.55 -5.90 5.81
N LEU A 325 -58.73 -6.06 6.42
CA LEU A 325 -59.67 -4.97 6.62
C LEU A 325 -59.14 -3.88 7.56
N ARG A 326 -58.36 -4.23 8.60
CA ARG A 326 -57.70 -3.23 9.46
C ARG A 326 -56.54 -2.54 8.76
N ASP A 327 -55.73 -3.30 8.03
CA ASP A 327 -54.59 -2.76 7.30
C ASP A 327 -55.04 -1.80 6.18
N THR A 328 -56.16 -2.11 5.53
CA THR A 328 -56.78 -1.22 4.52
C THR A 328 -57.49 -0.01 5.11
N GLN A 329 -58.04 -0.12 6.32
CA GLN A 329 -58.59 1.02 7.06
C GLN A 329 -57.50 2.01 7.52
N GLY A 330 -56.26 1.55 7.65
CA GLY A 330 -55.14 2.36 8.11
C GLY A 330 -55.25 2.72 9.60
N GLU A 331 -54.27 3.46 10.11
CA GLU A 331 -54.33 3.97 11.47
C GLU A 331 -55.31 5.16 11.53
N PRO A 332 -56.22 5.23 12.52
CA PRO A 332 -57.13 6.35 12.63
C PRO A 332 -56.36 7.63 12.96
N GLU A 333 -56.41 8.59 12.05
CA GLU A 333 -55.85 9.92 12.28
C GLU A 333 -56.70 10.67 13.32
N LEU A 334 -56.05 11.26 14.32
CA LEU A 334 -56.72 12.09 15.31
C LEU A 334 -57.15 13.40 14.66
N SER A 335 -58.46 13.68 14.65
CA SER A 335 -58.97 14.97 14.16
C SER A 335 -58.47 16.13 15.02
N GLU A 336 -58.32 17.31 14.39
CA GLU A 336 -57.85 18.53 15.06
C GLU A 336 -58.70 18.88 16.29
N GLU A 337 -60.02 18.69 16.22
CA GLU A 337 -60.92 18.89 17.38
C GLU A 337 -60.63 17.95 18.56
N MET A 338 -60.20 16.71 18.29
CA MET A 338 -59.80 15.77 19.33
C MET A 338 -58.46 16.17 19.94
N LEU A 339 -57.53 16.67 19.12
CA LEU A 339 -56.26 17.21 19.59
C LEU A 339 -56.47 18.47 20.43
N GLU A 340 -57.40 19.35 20.06
CA GLU A 340 -57.79 20.53 20.83
C GLU A 340 -58.37 20.13 22.19
N LYS A 341 -59.30 19.17 22.23
CA LYS A 341 -59.85 18.66 23.51
C LYS A 341 -58.79 17.99 24.39
N ILE A 342 -57.86 17.26 23.79
CA ILE A 342 -56.70 16.71 24.51
C ILE A 342 -55.82 17.86 25.04
N GLY A 343 -55.60 18.90 24.25
CA GLY A 343 -54.91 20.13 24.64
C GLY A 343 -55.57 20.87 25.80
N GLU A 344 -56.88 21.08 25.75
CA GLU A 344 -57.67 21.68 26.84
C GLU A 344 -57.60 20.85 28.12
N TYR A 345 -57.68 19.52 28.00
CA TYR A 345 -57.60 18.64 29.15
C TYR A 345 -56.19 18.66 29.76
N MET A 346 -55.14 18.69 28.92
CA MET A 346 -53.77 18.87 29.36
C MET A 346 -53.57 20.23 30.05
N ALA A 347 -54.12 21.31 29.51
CA ALA A 347 -54.08 22.64 30.12
C ALA A 347 -54.79 22.64 31.49
N LYS A 348 -56.03 22.12 31.57
CA LYS A 348 -56.77 22.02 32.84
C LYS A 348 -56.04 21.18 33.89
N LYS A 349 -55.42 20.06 33.49
CA LYS A 349 -54.60 19.25 34.42
C LYS A 349 -53.31 19.96 34.81
N LYS A 350 -52.66 20.66 33.88
CA LYS A 350 -51.48 21.46 34.14
C LYS A 350 -51.80 22.60 35.10
N ASP A 351 -52.91 23.30 34.90
CA ASP A 351 -53.41 24.36 35.76
C ASP A 351 -53.78 23.82 37.14
N ALA A 352 -54.45 22.67 37.22
CA ALA A 352 -54.74 22.01 38.49
C ALA A 352 -53.44 21.59 39.22
N ALA A 353 -52.45 21.05 38.49
CA ALA A 353 -51.16 20.70 39.05
C ALA A 353 -50.33 21.94 39.47
N LEU A 354 -50.39 23.03 38.72
CA LEU A 354 -49.75 24.32 39.03
C LEU A 354 -50.41 25.00 40.24
N HIS A 355 -51.75 24.95 40.35
CA HIS A 355 -52.49 25.39 41.53
C HIS A 355 -52.16 24.57 42.77
N GLN A 356 -52.01 23.25 42.62
CA GLN A 356 -51.63 22.36 43.72
C GLN A 356 -50.16 22.52 44.12
N ALA A 357 -49.29 22.94 43.19
CA ALA A 357 -47.88 23.25 43.41
C ALA A 357 -47.61 24.71 43.84
N GLY A 358 -48.63 25.59 43.84
CA GLY A 358 -48.53 26.98 44.32
C GLY A 358 -47.70 27.92 43.43
N VAL A 359 -47.58 27.66 42.13
CA VAL A 359 -46.76 28.45 41.19
C VAL A 359 -47.61 28.90 39.99
N SER A 360 -47.57 30.19 39.64
CA SER A 360 -48.23 30.75 38.45
C SER A 360 -47.36 30.62 37.19
N GLU A 361 -47.98 30.33 36.05
CA GLU A 361 -47.30 30.10 34.78
C GLU A 361 -46.59 31.36 34.24
N VAL A 362 -45.34 31.21 33.77
CA VAL A 362 -44.57 32.27 33.10
C VAL A 362 -44.83 32.17 31.59
N SER A 363 -45.45 33.19 30.99
CA SER A 363 -45.70 33.23 29.54
C SER A 363 -44.38 33.40 28.77
N SER A 364 -44.04 32.43 27.92
CA SER A 364 -42.99 32.59 26.91
C SER A 364 -43.52 33.34 25.67
N PRO A 365 -42.72 34.21 25.03
CA PRO A 365 -43.15 35.04 23.91
C PRO A 365 -43.43 34.22 22.63
N GLN A 366 -44.50 34.60 21.93
CA GLN A 366 -44.89 34.07 20.62
C GLN A 366 -43.73 34.20 19.60
N ALA A 367 -43.39 33.08 18.95
CA ALA A 367 -42.52 33.09 17.77
C ALA A 367 -43.30 33.60 16.55
N PRO A 368 -42.72 34.47 15.70
CA PRO A 368 -43.39 34.99 14.51
C PRO A 368 -43.58 33.88 13.47
N VAL A 369 -44.79 33.86 12.91
CA VAL A 369 -45.23 33.04 11.78
C VAL A 369 -44.36 33.31 10.55
N ASN A 370 -43.84 32.25 9.94
CA ASN A 370 -43.53 32.15 8.50
C ASN A 370 -44.07 30.82 7.99
#